data_AF-A0AAW9SCF6-F1
#
_entry.id   AF-A0AAW9SCF6-F1
#
_cell.length_a   1.000
_cell.length_b   1.000
_cell.length_c   1.000
_cell.angle_alpha   90.00
_cell.angle_beta   90.00
_cell.angle_gamma   90.00
#
_symmetry.space_group_name_H-M   'P 1'
#
loop_
_entity.id
_entity.type
_entity.pdbx_description
1 polymer ?
#
loop_
_entity_poly.entity_id
_entity_poly.type
_entity_poly.pdbx_seq_one_letter_code
_entity_poly.pdbx_strand_id
1 'polypeptide(L)' 'METHEEYWVSGVKRNGQNIHWAGHGKVQIDKEIINEYLESVDISGLIPKYFEVVQVDKHVNTLRFDEIENKKDTINQR' A
#
# COMPACT_ATOMS: atom_id res chain seq x y z
N MET A 1 15.15 20.48 9.02
CA MET A 1 14.83 19.18 9.62
C MET A 1 14.89 18.16 8.50
N GLU A 2 15.89 17.29 8.49
CA GLU A 2 15.87 16.10 7.61
C GLU A 2 15.07 15.01 8.34
N THR A 3 13.88 14.68 7.83
CA THR A 3 13.18 13.50 8.30
C THR A 3 13.99 12.29 7.80
N HIS A 4 14.44 11.42 8.70
CA HIS A 4 15.20 10.21 8.38
C HIS A 4 14.30 9.14 7.71
N GLU A 5 13.48 9.56 6.75
CA GLU A 5 12.51 8.71 6.08
C GLU A 5 13.12 8.24 4.76
N GLU A 6 13.51 6.96 4.75
CA GLU A 6 14.00 6.30 3.55
C GLU A 6 12.83 5.71 2.78
N TYR A 7 12.51 6.30 1.63
CA TYR A 7 11.51 5.77 0.71
C TYR A 7 12.19 4.94 -0.37
N TRP A 8 11.89 3.65 -0.40
CA TRP A 8 12.35 2.77 -1.46
C TRP A 8 11.38 2.85 -2.65
N VAL A 9 11.79 3.56 -3.70
CA VAL A 9 11.05 3.61 -4.97
C VAL A 9 11.75 2.68 -5.96
N SER A 10 11.19 1.49 -6.19
CA SER A 10 11.68 0.62 -7.27
C SER A 10 11.21 1.17 -8.63
N GLY A 11 12.09 1.16 -9.63
CA GLY A 11 11.69 1.41 -11.01
C GLY A 11 10.58 0.47 -11.48
N VAL A 12 9.81 0.89 -12.49
CA VAL A 12 8.69 0.11 -13.04
C VAL A 12 9.20 -1.27 -13.49
N LYS A 13 8.59 -2.33 -12.94
CA LYS A 13 8.98 -3.71 -13.24
C LYS A 13 8.66 -4.04 -14.68
N ARG A 14 9.71 -4.35 -15.46
CA ARG A 14 9.62 -4.65 -16.90
C ARG A 14 8.75 -5.87 -17.25
N ASN A 15 8.47 -6.74 -16.29
CA ASN A 15 7.70 -7.98 -16.49
C ASN A 15 6.24 -7.87 -16.03
N GLY A 16 5.77 -6.69 -15.63
CA GLY A 16 4.40 -6.47 -15.16
C GLY A 16 4.05 -7.23 -13.88
N GLN A 17 5.04 -7.74 -13.14
CA GLN A 17 4.78 -8.48 -11.91
C GLN A 17 4.52 -7.56 -10.73
N ASN A 18 3.44 -7.84 -10.02
CA ASN A 18 3.03 -7.05 -8.86
C ASN A 18 3.82 -7.40 -7.57
N ILE A 19 4.55 -8.52 -7.53
CA ILE A 19 5.27 -9.00 -6.34
C ILE A 19 6.79 -8.80 -6.43
N HIS A 20 7.44 -8.46 -5.32
CA HIS A 20 8.91 -8.46 -5.21
C HIS A 20 9.44 -9.89 -5.45
N TRP A 21 10.65 -10.04 -5.96
CA TRP A 21 11.22 -11.36 -6.27
C TRP A 21 11.36 -12.27 -5.03
N ALA A 22 11.53 -11.66 -3.85
CA ALA A 22 11.51 -12.34 -2.55
C ALA A 22 10.17 -12.19 -1.81
N GLY A 23 9.19 -11.51 -2.40
CA GLY A 23 7.85 -11.37 -1.84
C GLY A 23 7.03 -12.62 -2.09
N HIS A 24 6.63 -13.30 -1.03
CA HIS A 24 5.69 -14.42 -1.09
C HIS A 24 4.27 -13.92 -0.75
N GLY A 25 3.26 -14.46 -1.43
CA GLY A 25 1.85 -14.19 -1.13
C GLY A 25 1.03 -13.81 -2.36
N LYS A 26 -0.28 -13.64 -2.14
CA LYS A 26 -1.20 -13.08 -3.13
C LYS A 26 -1.28 -11.56 -2.98
N VAL A 27 -1.47 -10.87 -4.09
CA VAL A 27 -1.75 -9.44 -4.12
C VAL A 27 -3.18 -9.22 -3.69
N GLN A 28 -3.37 -8.50 -2.60
CA GLN A 28 -4.69 -8.10 -2.14
C GLN A 28 -5.17 -6.90 -2.95
N ILE A 29 -6.38 -6.99 -3.52
CA ILE A 29 -7.00 -5.91 -4.30
C ILE A 29 -8.38 -5.60 -3.72
N ASP A 30 -8.67 -4.31 -3.53
CA ASP A 30 -10.00 -3.88 -3.08
C ASP A 30 -11.03 -4.18 -4.16
N LYS A 31 -12.14 -4.80 -3.77
CA LYS A 31 -13.27 -5.13 -4.65
C LYS A 31 -13.76 -3.93 -5.47
N GLU A 32 -13.65 -2.71 -4.93
CA GLU A 32 -14.17 -1.50 -5.56
C GLU A 32 -13.31 -0.98 -6.72
N ILE A 33 -12.02 -1.32 -6.76
CA ILE A 33 -11.08 -0.83 -7.79
C ILE A 33 -10.78 -1.85 -8.89
N ILE A 34 -11.41 -3.04 -8.84
CA ILE A 34 -11.10 -4.13 -9.77
C ILE A 34 -11.29 -3.68 -11.21
N ASN A 35 -12.40 -3.03 -11.54
CA ASN A 35 -12.70 -2.62 -12.92
C ASN A 35 -11.68 -1.59 -13.43
N GLU A 36 -11.37 -0.57 -12.63
CA GLU A 36 -10.37 0.45 -12.96
C GLU A 36 -8.98 -0.18 -13.17
N TYR A 37 -8.61 -1.15 -12.32
CA TYR A 37 -7.35 -1.87 -12.48
C TYR A 37 -7.30 -2.69 -13.78
N LEU A 38 -8.36 -3.43 -14.10
CA LEU A 38 -8.44 -4.25 -15.32
C LEU A 38 -8.33 -3.39 -16.59
N GLU A 39 -9.00 -2.23 -16.61
CA GLU A 39 -8.92 -1.25 -17.69
C GLU A 39 -7.53 -0.64 -17.80
N SER A 40 -6.89 -0.30 -16.68
CA SER A 40 -5.56 0.32 -16.67
C SER A 40 -4.45 -0.61 -17.18
N VAL A 41 -4.60 -1.92 -17.03
CA VAL A 41 -3.56 -2.90 -17.39
C VAL A 41 -3.93 -3.75 -18.61
N ASP A 42 -5.06 -3.46 -19.25
CA ASP A 42 -5.59 -4.14 -20.44
C ASP A 42 -5.66 -5.67 -20.28
N ILE A 43 -6.20 -6.13 -19.14
CA ILE A 43 -6.44 -7.56 -18.89
C ILE A 43 -7.93 -7.82 -18.66
N SER A 44 -8.44 -8.94 -19.16
CA SER A 44 -9.85 -9.29 -19.09
C SER A 44 -10.32 -9.80 -17.73
N GLY A 45 -9.40 -10.03 -16.79
CA GLY A 45 -9.76 -10.54 -15.47
C GLY A 45 -8.56 -10.82 -14.56
N LEU A 46 -8.84 -10.94 -13.26
CA LEU A 46 -7.85 -11.28 -12.26
C LEU A 46 -7.51 -12.78 -12.31
N ILE A 47 -6.22 -13.09 -12.19
CA ILE A 47 -5.74 -14.47 -12.11
C ILE A 47 -5.78 -14.91 -10.63
N PRO A 48 -6.66 -15.85 -10.22
CA PRO A 48 -6.88 -16.17 -8.79
C PRO A 48 -5.66 -16.74 -8.04
N LYS A 49 -4.67 -17.22 -8.80
CA LYS A 49 -3.36 -17.65 -8.29
C LYS A 49 -2.58 -16.49 -7.67
N TYR A 50 -2.68 -15.30 -8.28
CA TYR A 50 -1.89 -14.12 -7.90
C TYR A 50 -2.67 -13.12 -7.07
N PHE A 51 -4.00 -13.13 -7.11
CA PHE A 51 -4.83 -12.12 -6.46
C PHE A 51 -5.74 -12.70 -5.38
N GLU A 52 -5.96 -11.90 -4.35
CA GLU A 52 -6.98 -12.06 -3.32
C GLU A 52 -7.85 -10.81 -3.31
N VAL A 53 -9.17 -10.98 -3.47
CA VAL A 53 -10.11 -9.85 -3.41
C VAL A 53 -10.48 -9.60 -1.96
N VAL A 54 -10.27 -8.36 -1.50
CA VAL A 54 -10.55 -7.93 -0.13
C VAL A 54 -11.50 -6.74 -0.12
N GLN A 55 -12.12 -6.48 1.03
CA GLN A 55 -12.81 -5.23 1.28
C GLN A 55 -11.94 -4.40 2.23
N VAL A 56 -11.44 -3.27 1.73
CA VAL A 56 -10.61 -2.37 2.54
C VAL A 56 -11.52 -1.46 3.36
N ASP A 57 -11.26 -1.34 4.65
CA ASP A 57 -11.95 -0.36 5.48
C ASP A 57 -11.46 1.05 5.12
N LYS A 58 -12.39 1.88 4.64
CA LYS A 58 -12.12 3.27 4.26
C LYS A 58 -12.27 4.25 5.43
N HIS A 59 -12.65 3.77 6.62
CA HIS A 59 -12.65 4.59 7.82
C HIS A 59 -11.23 4.84 8.30
N VAL A 60 -10.63 5.91 7.77
CA VAL A 60 -9.40 6.48 8.30
C VAL A 60 -9.74 7.18 9.61
N ASN A 61 -9.26 6.64 10.73
CA ASN A 61 -9.36 7.32 12.02
C ASN A 61 -8.35 8.47 12.05
N THR A 62 -8.75 9.65 11.54
CA THR A 62 -7.92 10.86 11.49
C THR A 62 -7.41 11.26 12.89
N LEU A 63 -8.24 11.09 13.93
CA LEU A 63 -7.89 11.40 15.32
C LEU A 63 -6.65 10.63 15.81
N ARG A 64 -6.47 9.38 15.36
CA ARG A 64 -5.29 8.58 15.72
C ARG A 64 -3.99 9.19 15.17
N PHE A 65 -4.03 9.80 13.98
CA PHE A 65 -2.85 10.45 13.40
C PHE A 65 -2.49 11.69 14.22
N ASP A 66 -3.49 12.49 14.59
CA ASP A 66 -3.32 13.68 15.45
C ASP A 66 -2.70 13.31 16.82
N GLU A 67 -3.13 12.19 17.43
CA GLU A 67 -2.58 11.70 18.70
C GLU A 67 -1.12 11.21 18.59
N ILE A 68 -0.74 10.64 17.44
CA ILE A 68 0.63 10.18 17.19
C ILE A 68 1.55 11.37 16.92
N GLU A 69 1.07 12.37 16.16
CA GLU A 69 1.80 13.59 15.84
C GLU A 69 2.15 14.38 17.12
N ASN A 70 1.17 14.53 18.02
CA ASN A 70 1.35 15.25 19.28
C ASN A 70 2.14 14.48 20.36
N LYS A 71 2.57 13.24 20.09
CA LYS A 71 3.41 12.44 21.03
C LYS A 71 4.91 12.71 20.91
N LYS A 72 5.37 13.47 19.92
CA LYS A 72 6.78 13.88 19.79
C LYS A 72 7.03 15.23 20.44
N ASP A 73 7.11 15.30 21.78
CA ASP A 73 7.93 16.29 22.52
C ASP A 73 7.75 16.17 24.06
N THR A 74 8.12 15.02 24.63
CA THR A 74 8.35 14.92 26.10
C THR A 74 9.70 14.31 26.48
N ILE A 75 10.58 14.04 25.51
CA ILE A 75 11.95 13.58 25.75
C ILE A 75 12.94 14.68 25.37
N ASN A 76 12.84 15.81 26.05
CA ASN A 76 13.94 16.78 26.21
C ASN A 76 13.59 17.78 27.33
N GLN A 77 13.40 17.25 28.54
CA GLN A 77 13.56 18.02 29.77
C GLN A 77 14.32 17.18 30.79
N ARG A 78 15.65 17.16 30.67
CA ARG A 78 16.63 17.18 31.77
C ARG A 78 18.05 17.20 31.22
#